data_AF-A0A067D9X8-F1
#
_entry.id   AF-A0A067D9X8-F1
#
_cell.length_a   1.000
_cell.length_b   1.000
_cell.length_c   1.000
_cell.angle_alpha   90.00
_cell.angle_beta   90.00
_cell.angle_gamma   90.00
#
_symmetry.space_group_name_H-M   'P 1'
#
loop_
_entity.id
_entity.type
_entity.pdbx_description
1 polymer ?
#
loop_
_entity_poly.entity_id
_entity_poly.type
_entity_poly.pdbx_seq_one_letter_code
_entity_poly.pdbx_strand_id
1 'polypeptide(L)'
;MEATLWAVAFSIAFSTAILAVACAWWMLLNWVWLKPKKLEKFLRKQGFSGNSYKVFHGDMKELAQTTKEAKSRPISLSDDIARRILPFHHHIITNF
;
A
#
# COMPACT_ATOMS: atom_id res chain seq x y z
N MET A 1 -28.72 -33.72 29.84
CA MET A 1 -27.72 -34.29 28.91
C MET A 1 -27.80 -33.63 27.54
N GLU A 2 -28.99 -33.49 26.93
CA GLU A 2 -29.17 -32.78 25.65
C GLU A 2 -28.75 -31.30 25.68
N ALA A 3 -29.22 -30.52 26.67
CA ALA A 3 -28.92 -29.09 26.74
C ALA A 3 -27.42 -28.77 26.90
N THR A 4 -26.68 -29.63 27.60
CA THR A 4 -25.22 -29.50 27.78
C THR A 4 -24.47 -29.80 26.49
N LEU A 5 -24.97 -30.70 25.63
CA LEU A 5 -24.35 -31.02 24.34
C LEU A 5 -24.46 -29.83 23.37
N TRP A 6 -25.64 -29.22 23.27
CA TRP A 6 -25.84 -28.01 22.46
C TRP A 6 -24.99 -26.84 22.95
N ALA A 7 -24.94 -26.61 24.27
CA ALA A 7 -24.11 -25.56 24.85
C ALA A 7 -22.61 -25.73 24.51
N VAL A 8 -22.09 -26.96 24.59
CA VAL A 8 -20.70 -27.26 24.20
C VAL A 8 -20.49 -27.06 22.70
N ALA A 9 -21.42 -27.52 21.85
CA ALA A 9 -21.33 -27.33 20.40
C ALA A 9 -21.29 -25.84 20.00
N PHE A 10 -22.12 -25.00 20.62
CA PHE A 10 -22.10 -23.55 20.38
C PHE A 10 -20.79 -22.91 20.85
N SER A 11 -20.26 -23.32 22.01
CA SER A 11 -18.97 -22.81 22.51
C SER A 11 -17.81 -23.15 21.57
N ILE A 12 -17.79 -24.37 21.01
CA ILE A 12 -16.80 -24.79 20.03
C ILE A 12 -16.93 -23.96 18.75
N ALA A 13 -18.15 -23.85 18.19
CA ALA A 13 -18.39 -23.08 16.97
C ALA A 13 -18.01 -21.60 17.12
N PHE A 14 -18.28 -21.01 18.29
CA PHE A 14 -17.89 -19.64 18.58
C PHE A 14 -16.37 -19.48 18.69
N SER A 15 -15.70 -20.42 19.37
CA SER A 15 -14.25 -20.41 19.52
C SER A 15 -13.53 -20.57 18.17
N THR A 16 -14.02 -21.46 17.29
CA THR A 16 -13.45 -21.64 15.95
C THR A 16 -13.67 -20.41 15.07
N ALA A 17 -14.83 -19.76 15.16
CA ALA A 17 -15.11 -18.52 14.45
C ALA A 17 -14.14 -17.40 14.88
N ILE A 18 -13.88 -17.25 16.19
CA ILE A 18 -12.92 -16.26 16.70
C ILE A 18 -11.51 -16.53 16.15
N LEU A 19 -11.07 -17.78 16.20
CA LEU A 19 -9.74 -18.16 15.68
C LEU A 19 -9.63 -17.88 14.17
N ALA A 20 -10.67 -18.17 13.40
CA ALA A 20 -10.69 -17.88 11.96
C ALA A 20 -10.56 -16.38 11.68
N VAL A 21 -11.30 -15.54 12.41
CA VAL A 21 -11.22 -14.08 12.29
C VAL A 21 -9.85 -13.56 12.71
N ALA A 22 -9.29 -14.07 13.80
CA ALA A 22 -7.94 -13.69 14.24
C ALA A 22 -6.87 -14.07 13.21
N CYS A 23 -6.95 -15.27 12.62
CA CYS A 23 -6.07 -15.71 11.54
C CYS A 23 -6.20 -14.82 10.30
N ALA A 24 -7.43 -14.48 9.89
CA ALA A 24 -7.68 -13.59 8.76
C ALA A 24 -7.06 -12.20 8.99
N TRP A 25 -7.24 -11.63 10.19
CA TRP A 25 -6.61 -10.37 10.57
C TRP A 25 -5.09 -10.44 10.57
N TRP A 26 -4.52 -11.53 11.08
CA TRP A 26 -3.07 -11.74 11.07
C TRP A 26 -2.51 -11.85 9.65
N MET A 27 -3.20 -12.55 8.75
CA MET A 27 -2.85 -12.65 7.34
C MET A 27 -2.92 -11.28 6.66
N LEU A 28 -3.97 -10.50 6.94
CA LEU A 28 -4.13 -9.16 6.38
C LEU A 28 -3.02 -8.22 6.87
N LEU A 29 -2.69 -8.22 8.17
CA LEU A 29 -1.58 -7.43 8.71
C LEU A 29 -0.24 -7.82 8.07
N ASN A 30 0.00 -9.12 7.92
CA ASN A 30 1.20 -9.63 7.26
C ASN A 30 1.29 -9.15 5.80
N TRP A 31 0.18 -9.22 5.08
CA TRP A 31 0.13 -8.86 3.66
C TRP A 31 0.21 -7.34 3.45
N VAL A 32 -0.58 -6.56 4.19
CA VAL A 32 -0.67 -5.10 4.06
C VAL A 32 0.56 -4.40 4.62
N TRP A 33 1.19 -4.90 5.69
CA TRP A 33 2.26 -4.16 6.37
C TRP A 33 3.62 -4.87 6.35
N LEU A 34 3.68 -6.12 6.83
CA LEU A 34 4.97 -6.77 7.11
C LEU A 34 5.70 -7.20 5.84
N LYS A 35 4.98 -7.79 4.87
CA LYS A 35 5.52 -8.15 3.56
C LYS A 35 6.11 -6.95 2.80
N PRO A 36 5.37 -5.84 2.58
CA PRO A 36 5.90 -4.71 1.84
C PRO A 36 7.09 -4.05 2.55
N LYS A 37 7.05 -3.92 3.88
CA LYS A 37 8.20 -3.38 4.64
C LYS A 37 9.44 -4.27 4.57
N LYS A 38 9.28 -5.60 4.53
CA LYS A 38 10.40 -6.53 4.33
C LYS A 38 11.01 -6.38 2.94
N LEU A 39 10.18 -6.22 1.91
CA LEU A 39 10.62 -5.97 0.55
C LEU A 39 11.33 -4.61 0.42
N GLU A 40 10.80 -3.55 1.02
CA GLU A 40 11.44 -2.22 1.07
C GLU A 40 12.85 -2.31 1.67
N LYS A 41 13.01 -3.01 2.79
CA LYS A 41 14.33 -3.23 3.42
C LYS A 41 15.27 -4.04 2.53
N PHE A 42 14.75 -5.03 1.81
CA PHE A 42 15.56 -5.84 0.89
C PHE A 42 16.05 -4.99 -0.28
N LEU A 43 15.17 -4.23 -0.93
CA LEU A 43 15.52 -3.35 -2.05
C LEU A 43 16.53 -2.27 -1.62
N ARG A 44 16.35 -1.67 -0.43
CA ARG A 44 17.32 -0.70 0.10
C ARG A 44 18.71 -1.30 0.32
N LYS A 45 18.79 -2.56 0.77
CA LYS A 45 20.08 -3.26 0.89
C LYS A 45 20.74 -3.53 -0.46
N GLN A 46 19.97 -3.63 -1.54
CA GLN A 46 20.49 -3.76 -2.90
C GLN A 46 20.93 -2.41 -3.52
N GLY A 47 20.79 -1.30 -2.79
CA GLY A 47 21.14 0.04 -3.28
C GLY A 47 19.99 0.78 -3.98
N PHE A 48 18.78 0.20 -4.03
CA PHE A 48 17.61 0.94 -4.51
C PHE A 48 17.16 1.95 -3.46
N SER A 49 17.46 3.23 -3.69
CA SER A 49 16.85 4.35 -2.98
C SER A 49 15.57 4.76 -3.69
N GLY A 50 14.43 4.51 -3.06
CA GLY A 50 13.12 4.95 -3.53
C GLY A 50 12.23 5.40 -2.37
N ASN A 51 11.01 5.80 -2.71
CA ASN A 51 9.98 6.17 -1.74
C ASN A 51 9.68 5.02 -0.77
N SER A 52 9.43 5.35 0.50
CA SER A 52 9.00 4.37 1.51
C SER A 52 7.57 3.92 1.28
N TYR A 53 7.27 2.67 1.66
CA TYR A 53 5.92 2.12 1.55
C TYR A 53 4.90 2.91 2.40
N LYS A 54 3.80 3.33 1.77
CA LYS A 54 2.62 3.99 2.37
C LYS A 54 1.37 3.16 2.10
N VAL A 55 0.58 2.85 3.12
CA VAL A 55 -0.61 1.99 3.00
C VAL A 55 -1.74 2.70 2.25
N PHE A 56 -2.53 1.94 1.50
CA PHE A 56 -3.73 2.33 0.73
C PHE A 56 -3.46 3.25 -0.46
N HIS A 57 -2.79 4.38 -0.25
CA HIS A 57 -2.65 5.42 -1.27
C HIS A 57 -1.29 5.42 -1.95
N GLY A 58 -0.27 4.79 -1.37
CA GLY A 58 1.09 4.80 -1.93
C GLY A 58 1.52 6.22 -2.31
N ASP A 59 1.92 6.38 -3.57
CA ASP A 59 2.32 7.66 -4.14
C ASP A 59 1.25 8.28 -5.06
N MET A 60 0.01 7.78 -5.01
CA MET A 60 -1.10 8.29 -5.83
C MET A 60 -1.39 9.78 -5.55
N LYS A 61 -1.23 10.22 -4.29
CA LYS A 61 -1.39 11.63 -3.93
C LYS A 61 -0.33 12.52 -4.58
N GLU A 62 0.91 12.04 -4.60
CA GLU A 62 2.05 12.74 -5.19
C GLU A 62 1.92 12.80 -6.72
N LEU A 63 1.50 11.69 -7.33
CA LEU A 63 1.13 11.64 -8.75
C LEU A 63 0.05 12.67 -9.10
N ALA A 64 -1.03 12.73 -8.31
CA ALA A 64 -2.12 13.68 -8.54
C ALA A 64 -1.67 15.13 -8.37
N GLN A 65 -0.86 15.41 -7.34
CA GLN A 65 -0.33 16.74 -7.07
C GLN A 65 0.61 17.22 -8.16
N THR A 66 1.62 16.42 -8.53
CA THR A 66 2.56 16.75 -9.61
C THR A 66 1.86 16.93 -10.95
N THR A 67 0.82 16.13 -11.23
CA THR A 67 -0.03 16.30 -12.42
C THR A 67 -0.80 17.62 -12.41
N LYS A 68 -1.40 17.99 -11.27
CA LYS A 68 -2.14 19.25 -11.13
C LYS A 68 -1.22 20.45 -11.28
N GLU A 69 -0.04 20.41 -10.68
CA GLU A 69 0.98 21.46 -10.77
C GLU A 69 1.53 21.61 -12.19
N ALA A 70 1.79 20.49 -12.87
CA ALA A 70 2.22 20.51 -14.26
C ALA A 70 1.13 21.10 -15.17
N LYS A 71 -0.15 20.83 -14.88
CA LYS A 71 -1.30 21.32 -15.65
C LYS A 71 -1.63 22.80 -15.40
N SER A 72 -1.32 23.33 -14.24
CA SER A 72 -1.66 24.71 -13.87
C SER A 72 -0.78 25.77 -14.54
N ARG A 73 0.44 25.41 -14.94
CA ARG A 73 1.36 26.33 -15.64
C ARG A 73 1.07 26.31 -17.14
N PRO A 74 1.14 27.43 -17.89
CA PRO A 74 1.11 27.39 -19.34
C PRO A 74 2.39 26.72 -19.90
N ILE A 75 2.32 26.14 -21.11
CA ILE A 75 3.48 25.53 -21.80
C ILE A 75 3.87 26.40 -23.00
N SER A 76 5.16 26.70 -23.14
CA SER A 76 5.71 27.37 -24.32
C SER A 76 6.20 26.37 -25.37
N LEU A 77 6.38 26.80 -26.62
CA LEU A 77 6.87 25.95 -27.72
C LEU A 77 8.30 25.44 -27.50
N SER A 78 9.08 26.13 -26.67
CA SER A 78 10.45 25.75 -26.28
C SER A 78 10.51 24.87 -25.03
N ASP A 79 9.40 24.71 -24.30
CA ASP A 79 9.38 23.91 -23.09
C ASP A 79 9.38 22.42 -23.41
N ASP A 80 10.04 21.66 -22.53
CA ASP A 80 10.05 20.21 -22.59
C ASP A 80 8.64 19.65 -22.33
N ILE A 81 8.04 19.13 -23.40
CA ILE A 81 6.70 18.55 -23.39
C ILE A 81 6.64 17.32 -22.45
N ALA A 82 7.73 16.58 -22.27
CA ALA A 82 7.75 15.38 -21.43
C ALA A 82 7.44 15.72 -19.96
N ARG A 83 7.90 16.88 -19.46
CA ARG A 83 7.58 17.37 -18.10
C ARG A 83 6.10 17.63 -17.88
N ARG A 84 5.35 17.92 -18.95
CA ARG A 84 3.91 18.18 -18.88
C ARG A 84 3.09 16.90 -18.96
N ILE A 85 3.50 15.95 -19.80
CA ILE A 85 2.76 14.70 -20.02
C ILE A 85 3.03 13.71 -18.88
N LEU A 86 4.28 13.62 -18.41
CA LEU A 86 4.73 12.65 -17.41
C LEU A 86 5.45 13.34 -16.22
N PRO A 87 4.82 14.33 -15.55
CA PRO A 87 5.47 15.14 -14.51
C PRO A 87 5.97 14.30 -13.34
N PHE A 88 5.21 13.26 -12.95
CA PHE A 88 5.59 12.36 -11.86
C PHE A 88 6.84 11.54 -12.17
N HIS A 89 6.98 11.03 -13.40
CA HIS A 89 8.18 10.28 -13.80
C HIS A 89 9.40 11.17 -13.88
N HIS A 90 9.24 12.38 -14.42
CA HIS A 90 10.30 13.37 -14.41
C HIS A 90 10.72 13.70 -12.97
N HIS A 91 9.77 13.82 -12.04
CA HIS A 91 10.06 14.03 -10.62
C HIS A 91 10.87 12.86 -10.02
N ILE A 92 10.49 11.61 -10.30
CA ILE A 92 11.23 10.43 -9.80
C ILE A 92 12.67 10.42 -10.30
N ILE A 93 12.89 10.57 -11.61
CA ILE A 93 14.23 10.54 -12.23
C ILE A 93 15.11 11.69 -11.73
N THR A 94 14.51 12.82 -11.33
CA THR A 94 15.27 13.95 -10.81
C THR A 94 15.68 13.77 -9.34
N ASN A 95 14.93 12.99 -8.56
CA ASN A 95 15.16 12.84 -7.12
C ASN A 95 15.93 11.56 -6.72
N PHE A 96 16.03 10.57 -7.62
CA PHE A 96 16.69 9.29 -7.38
C PHE A 96 17.67 8.98 -8.51
#